data_AF-A0A1Y1L4P0-F1
#
_entry.id   AF-A0A1Y1L4P0-F1
#
_cell.length_a   1.000
_cell.length_b   1.000
_cell.length_c   1.000
_cell.angle_alpha   90.00
_cell.angle_beta   90.00
_cell.angle_gamma   90.00
#
_symmetry.space_group_name_H-M   'P 1'
#
loop_
_entity.id
_entity.type
_entity.pdbx_description
1 polymer ?
#
loop_
_entity_poly.entity_id
_entity_poly.type
_entity_poly.pdbx_seq_one_letter_code
_entity_poly.pdbx_strand_id
1 'polypeptide(L)'
;FALLASQSASIGGSVWLKEWSEHNEKTGSNDSIGKYIGIYFAFGIGSSLLTVGQTLVLWIFCSIEASRKLHERMANAIFRSPMSFFDTTPAGRILNRFSSDIYRVDEVL
;
A
#
# COMPACT_ATOMS: atom_id res chain seq x y z
N PHE A 1 12.05 -3.87 1.42
CA PHE A 1 12.21 -5.01 2.34
C PHE A 1 10.88 -5.55 2.85
N ALA A 2 10.02 -4.73 3.47
CA ALA A 2 8.70 -5.18 3.94
C ALA A 2 7.80 -5.79 2.85
N LEU A 3 7.81 -5.22 1.63
CA LEU A 3 7.12 -5.76 0.45
C LEU A 3 7.57 -7.18 0.08
N LEU A 4 8.88 -7.42 0.10
CA LEU A 4 9.41 -8.73 -0.21
C LEU A 4 9.02 -9.73 0.88
N ALA A 5 9.05 -9.30 2.15
CA ALA A 5 8.67 -10.14 3.28
C ALA A 5 7.18 -10.54 3.25
N SER A 6 6.26 -9.61 2.97
CA SER A 6 4.82 -9.89 2.89
C SER A 6 4.49 -10.80 1.70
N GLN A 7 5.12 -10.59 0.54
CA GLN A 7 4.96 -11.43 -0.64
C GLN A 7 5.55 -12.83 -0.43
N SER A 8 6.75 -12.94 0.17
CA SER A 8 7.36 -14.23 0.50
C SER A 8 6.52 -15.02 1.51
N ALA A 9 5.97 -14.37 2.54
CA ALA A 9 5.09 -15.02 3.50
C ALA A 9 3.79 -15.54 2.84
N SER A 10 3.22 -14.76 1.91
CA SER A 10 2.01 -15.15 1.17
C SER A 10 2.27 -16.33 0.21
N ILE A 11 3.42 -16.34 -0.47
CA ILE A 11 3.85 -17.45 -1.32
C ILE A 11 4.11 -18.69 -0.47
N GLY A 12 4.77 -18.55 0.68
CA GLY A 12 5.01 -19.64 1.63
C GLY A 12 3.73 -20.31 2.10
N GLY A 13 2.69 -19.52 2.45
CA GLY A 13 1.37 -20.05 2.78
C GLY A 13 0.71 -20.83 1.63
N SER A 14 0.90 -20.37 0.39
CA SER A 14 0.39 -21.05 -0.81
C SER A 14 1.11 -22.37 -1.10
N VAL A 15 2.44 -22.42 -0.91
CA VAL A 15 3.25 -23.63 -1.04
C VAL A 15 2.87 -24.64 0.06
N TRP A 16 2.68 -24.18 1.29
CA TRP A 16 2.23 -25.03 2.39
C TRP A 16 0.87 -25.68 2.12
N LEU A 17 -0.09 -24.90 1.59
CA LEU A 17 -1.40 -25.42 1.21
C LEU A 17 -1.30 -26.50 0.12
N LYS A 18 -0.40 -26.29 -0.85
CA LYS A 18 -0.11 -27.28 -1.89
C LYS A 18 0.44 -28.58 -1.29
N GLU A 19 1.44 -28.50 -0.41
CA GLU A 19 2.01 -29.69 0.24
C GLU A 19 0.97 -30.45 1.08
N TRP A 20 0.13 -29.74 1.84
CA TRP A 20 -0.95 -30.36 2.60
C TRP A 20 -1.96 -31.06 1.67
N SER A 21 -2.33 -30.43 0.55
CA SER A 21 -3.25 -31.03 -0.43
C SER A 21 -2.68 -32.32 -1.04
N GLU A 22 -1.40 -32.32 -1.44
CA GLU A 22 -0.74 -33.51 -2.00
C GLU A 22 -0.58 -34.63 -0.97
N HIS A 23 -0.34 -34.28 0.30
CA HIS A 23 -0.23 -35.27 1.38
C HIS A 23 -1.59 -35.92 1.70
N ASN A 24 -2.67 -35.14 1.68
CA ASN A 24 -4.03 -35.63 1.87
C ASN A 24 -4.47 -36.55 0.72
N GLU A 25 -4.13 -36.22 -0.53
CA GLU A 25 -4.44 -37.04 -1.71
C GLU A 25 -3.73 -38.40 -1.68
N LYS A 26 -2.47 -38.45 -1.25
CA LYS A 26 -1.66 -39.70 -1.18
C LYS A 26 -2.07 -40.63 -0.03
N THR A 27 -2.50 -40.07 1.09
CA THR A 27 -2.75 -40.83 2.33
C THR A 27 -4.21 -41.29 2.43
N GLY A 28 -5.15 -40.62 1.75
CA GLY A 28 -6.60 -40.96 1.78
C GLY A 28 -7.27 -40.76 3.15
N SER A 29 -6.50 -40.29 4.13
CA SER A 29 -6.88 -40.03 5.52
C SER A 29 -6.35 -38.66 5.91
N ASN A 30 -7.16 -37.88 6.62
CA ASN A 30 -6.86 -36.51 7.02
C ASN A 30 -6.38 -36.47 8.48
N ASP A 31 -5.42 -37.34 8.81
CA ASP A 31 -4.89 -37.44 10.17
C ASP A 31 -4.15 -36.15 10.53
N SER A 32 -4.64 -35.47 11.58
CA SER A 32 -4.14 -34.20 12.14
C SER A 32 -4.38 -32.91 11.33
N ILE A 33 -5.55 -32.79 10.66
CA ILE A 33 -6.09 -31.54 10.07
C ILE A 33 -5.77 -30.27 10.88
N GLY A 34 -5.97 -30.32 12.21
CA GLY A 34 -5.80 -29.15 13.08
C GLY A 34 -4.39 -28.55 13.04
N LYS A 35 -3.34 -29.36 12.85
CA LYS A 35 -1.96 -28.87 12.75
C LYS A 35 -1.72 -28.15 11.42
N TYR A 36 -2.20 -28.73 10.31
CA TYR A 36 -2.05 -28.13 8.98
C TYR A 36 -2.81 -26.81 8.84
N ILE A 37 -4.06 -26.76 9.33
CA ILE A 37 -4.85 -25.54 9.39
C ILE A 37 -4.19 -24.50 10.29
N GLY A 38 -3.67 -24.90 11.45
CA GLY A 38 -2.99 -23.99 12.37
C GLY A 38 -1.76 -23.31 11.74
N ILE A 39 -0.94 -24.07 11.03
CA ILE A 39 0.25 -23.53 10.34
C ILE A 39 -0.17 -22.62 9.17
N TYR A 40 -1.14 -23.03 8.36
CA TYR A 40 -1.67 -22.20 7.28
C TYR A 40 -2.24 -20.88 7.80
N PHE A 41 -2.99 -20.94 8.90
CA PHE A 41 -3.55 -19.77 9.56
C PHE A 41 -2.46 -18.83 10.09
N ALA A 42 -1.38 -19.37 10.66
CA ALA A 42 -0.23 -18.58 11.11
C ALA A 42 0.44 -17.85 9.94
N PHE A 43 0.62 -18.50 8.79
CA PHE A 43 1.13 -17.85 7.57
C PHE A 43 0.19 -16.73 7.08
N GLY A 44 -1.12 -16.97 7.08
CA GLY A 44 -2.11 -15.98 6.65
C GLY A 44 -2.19 -14.76 7.56
N ILE A 45 -2.21 -14.95 8.88
CA ILE A 45 -2.16 -13.84 9.83
C ILE A 45 -0.82 -13.10 9.73
N GLY A 46 0.29 -13.84 9.66
CA GLY A 46 1.62 -13.26 9.55
C GLY A 46 1.77 -12.38 8.31
N SER A 47 1.35 -12.87 7.13
CA SER A 47 1.41 -12.09 5.90
C SER A 47 0.46 -10.88 5.92
N SER A 48 -0.74 -11.04 6.48
CA SER A 48 -1.71 -9.94 6.61
C SER A 48 -1.19 -8.83 7.53
N LEU A 49 -0.66 -9.17 8.70
CA LEU A 49 -0.06 -8.19 9.63
C LEU A 49 1.13 -7.46 9.01
N LEU A 50 2.00 -8.18 8.31
CA LEU A 50 3.13 -7.57 7.59
C LEU A 50 2.66 -6.60 6.50
N THR A 51 1.61 -6.97 5.77
CA THR A 51 1.01 -6.12 4.72
C THR A 51 0.41 -4.85 5.32
N VAL A 52 -0.41 -4.98 6.36
CA VAL A 52 -1.02 -3.83 7.04
C VAL A 52 0.05 -2.92 7.63
N GLY A 53 1.04 -3.48 8.34
CA GLY A 53 2.14 -2.71 8.92
C GLY A 53 2.94 -1.96 7.86
N GLN A 54 3.23 -2.59 6.72
CA GLN A 54 3.88 -1.94 5.60
C GLN A 54 3.05 -0.78 5.03
N THR A 55 1.75 -1.01 4.77
CA THR A 55 0.87 0.03 4.21
C THR A 55 0.81 1.23 5.14
N LEU A 56 0.69 1.02 6.46
CA LEU A 56 0.70 2.10 7.44
C LEU A 56 2.03 2.87 7.46
N VAL A 57 3.16 2.17 7.39
CA VAL A 57 4.48 2.80 7.34
C VAL A 57 4.64 3.65 6.08
N LEU A 58 4.28 3.12 4.91
CA LEU A 58 4.38 3.88 3.65
C LEU A 58 3.45 5.10 3.66
N TRP A 59 2.23 4.93 4.14
CA TRP A 59 1.25 6.01 4.21
C TRP A 59 1.72 7.14 5.13
N ILE A 60 2.15 6.81 6.36
CA ILE A 60 2.55 7.79 7.37
C ILE A 60 3.86 8.49 7.00
N PHE A 61 4.89 7.73 6.63
CA PHE A 61 6.23 8.29 6.44
C PHE A 61 6.48 8.82 5.03
N CYS A 62 5.79 8.30 4.03
CA CYS A 62 6.03 8.66 2.63
C CYS A 62 4.89 9.52 2.08
N SER A 63 3.65 9.00 2.09
CA SER A 63 2.50 9.67 1.45
C SER A 63 2.18 11.03 2.09
N ILE A 64 2.03 11.08 3.42
CA ILE A 64 1.70 12.33 4.13
C ILE A 64 2.82 13.39 3.99
N GLU A 65 4.08 12.99 4.16
CA GLU A 65 5.22 13.92 4.08
C GLU A 65 5.45 14.40 2.63
N ALA A 66 5.21 13.54 1.63
CA ALA A 66 5.28 13.91 0.22
C ALA A 66 4.17 14.89 -0.15
N SER A 67 2.92 14.62 0.26
CA SER A 67 1.76 15.50 0.06
C SER A 67 2.03 16.89 0.64
N ARG A 68 2.51 16.94 1.90
CA ARG A 68 2.86 18.20 2.56
C ARG A 68 3.94 18.97 1.80
N LYS A 69 5.03 18.30 1.39
CA LYS A 69 6.09 18.94 0.59
C LYS A 69 5.59 19.45 -0.75
N LEU A 70 4.70 18.72 -1.43
CA LEU A 70 4.11 19.14 -2.70
C LEU A 70 3.24 20.38 -2.51
N HIS A 71 2.37 20.38 -1.50
CA HIS A 71 1.56 21.54 -1.13
C HIS A 71 2.41 22.78 -0.83
N GLU A 72 3.43 22.65 0.03
CA GLU A 72 4.33 23.75 0.38
C GLU A 72 5.08 24.29 -0.85
N ARG A 73 5.56 23.42 -1.75
CA ARG A 73 6.24 23.82 -2.98
C ARG A 73 5.31 24.55 -3.94
N MET A 74 4.08 24.07 -4.10
CA MET A 74 3.08 24.70 -4.96
C MET A 74 2.68 26.09 -4.44
N ALA A 75 2.46 26.22 -3.14
CA ALA A 75 2.18 27.51 -2.52
C ALA A 75 3.33 28.50 -2.71
N ASN A 76 4.57 28.09 -2.44
CA ASN A 76 5.75 28.93 -2.64
C ASN A 76 5.93 29.36 -4.11
N ALA A 77 5.68 28.46 -5.06
CA ALA A 77 5.77 28.79 -6.49
C ALA A 77 4.74 29.84 -6.91
N ILE A 78 3.54 29.80 -6.30
CA ILE A 78 2.46 30.75 -6.60
C ILE A 78 2.72 32.11 -5.97
N PHE A 79 3.22 32.18 -4.73
CA PHE A 79 3.58 33.47 -4.14
C PHE A 79 4.72 34.18 -4.88
N ARG A 80 5.55 33.42 -5.61
CA ARG A 80 6.68 33.96 -6.38
C ARG A 80 6.34 34.22 -7.85
N SER A 81 5.10 33.95 -8.29
CA SER A 81 4.73 34.16 -9.69
C SER A 81 4.39 35.64 -9.97
N PRO A 82 4.68 36.15 -11.18
CA PRO A 82 4.38 37.54 -11.55
C PRO A 82 2.88 37.76 -11.69
N MET A 83 2.41 39.00 -11.53
CA MET A 83 0.97 39.34 -11.60
C MET A 83 0.31 38.91 -12.92
N SER A 84 1.05 38.97 -14.04
CA SER A 84 0.61 38.49 -15.35
C SER A 84 0.20 37.01 -15.37
N PHE A 85 0.76 36.17 -14.49
CA PHE A 85 0.34 34.77 -14.34
C PHE A 85 -1.10 34.67 -13.82
N PHE A 86 -1.48 35.55 -12.89
CA PHE A 86 -2.82 35.58 -12.31
C PHE A 86 -3.86 36.21 -13.25
N ASP A 87 -3.44 37.11 -14.14
CA ASP A 87 -4.32 37.71 -15.14
C ASP A 87 -4.67 36.73 -16.28
N THR A 88 -3.73 35.84 -16.62
CA THR A 88 -3.89 34.83 -17.70
C THR A 88 -4.44 33.50 -17.19
N THR A 89 -4.30 33.21 -15.89
CA THR A 89 -4.72 31.95 -15.29
C THR A 89 -5.88 32.19 -14.33
N PRO A 90 -7.11 31.73 -14.66
CA PRO A 90 -8.26 31.94 -13.79
C PRO A 90 -8.06 31.24 -12.44
N ALA A 91 -8.42 31.91 -11.34
CA ALA A 91 -8.25 31.41 -9.98
C ALA A 91 -8.87 30.02 -9.77
N GLY A 92 -9.98 29.71 -10.43
CA GLY A 92 -10.60 28.37 -10.38
C GLY A 92 -9.69 27.25 -10.91
N ARG A 93 -8.83 27.52 -11.90
CA ARG A 93 -7.85 26.54 -12.40
C ARG A 93 -6.74 26.30 -11.38
N ILE A 94 -6.29 27.35 -10.70
CA ILE A 94 -5.29 27.26 -9.63
C ILE A 94 -5.86 26.43 -8.47
N LEU A 95 -7.10 26.71 -8.06
CA LEU A 95 -7.79 25.96 -7.02
C LEU A 95 -7.97 24.48 -7.40
N ASN A 96 -8.34 24.20 -8.65
CA ASN A 96 -8.49 22.82 -9.12
C ASN A 96 -7.16 22.03 -9.08
N ARG A 97 -6.01 22.68 -9.31
CA ARG A 97 -4.70 22.04 -9.13
C ARG A 97 -4.38 21.75 -7.66
N PHE A 98 -4.71 22.65 -6.74
CA PHE A 98 -4.50 22.41 -5.31
C PHE A 98 -5.43 21.36 -4.72
N SER A 99 -6.63 21.22 -5.25
CA SER A 99 -7.61 20.27 -4.72
C SER A 99 -7.58 18.96 -5.51
N SER A 100 -8.04 18.99 -6.76
CA SER A 100 -8.29 17.78 -7.54
C SER A 100 -7.00 17.08 -7.98
N ASP A 101 -6.00 17.85 -8.43
CA ASP A 101 -4.74 17.25 -8.90
C ASP A 101 -3.90 16.70 -7.74
N ILE A 102 -3.77 17.44 -6.63
CA ILE A 102 -3.03 16.94 -5.45
C ILE A 102 -3.75 15.74 -4.83
N TYR A 103 -5.08 15.78 -4.70
CA TYR A 103 -5.84 14.64 -4.21
C TYR A 103 -5.60 13.37 -5.04
N ARG A 104 -5.55 13.49 -6.37
CA ARG A 104 -5.23 12.35 -7.24
C ARG A 104 -3.82 11.82 -7.05
N VAL A 105 -2.85 12.68 -6.77
CA VAL A 105 -1.47 12.26 -6.48
C VAL A 105 -1.41 11.51 -5.15
N ASP A 106 -2.13 12.00 -4.14
CA ASP A 106 -2.20 11.35 -2.82
C ASP A 106 -3.00 10.03 -2.86
N GLU A 107 -4.01 9.92 -3.74
CA GLU A 107 -4.81 8.69 -3.91
C GLU A 107 -4.02 7.56 -4.60
N VAL A 108 -3.08 7.92 -5.50
CA VAL A 108 -2.25 6.94 -6.22
C VAL A 108 -1.06 6.44 -5.37
N LEU A 109 -0.71 7.15 -4.29
CA LEU A 109 0.43 6.88 -3.40
C LEU A 109 0.05 6.11 -2.13
#